data_AF-A0A0A9CI60-F1
#
_entry.id   AF-A0A0A9CI60-F1
#
_cell.length_a   1.000
_cell.length_b   1.000
_cell.length_c   1.000
_cell.angle_alpha   90.00
_cell.angle_beta   90.00
_cell.angle_gamma   90.00
#
_symmetry.space_group_name_H-M   'P 1'
#
loop_
_entity.id
_entity.type
_entity.pdbx_description
1 polymer ?
#
loop_
_entity_poly.entity_id
_entity_poly.type
_entity_poly.pdbx_seq_one_letter_code
_entity_poly.pdbx_strand_id
1 'polypeptide(L)'
;MLSKNPCLTLSVVKDYIARKLEQESKLIEDDRKSIDKYQEETELMKREIEDLKANAKVFQLSKCTACTFTLDLPAVHFMCMHSFHLRCLGDNEKECPECAPEYRSVMEANQKLEQNAGDHDLFFRQLRGSKDGFSVIADYFSKGVVSKTTVPPENGR
;
A
#
# COMPACT_ATOMS: atom_id res chain seq x y z
N MET A 1 -39.96 -10.17 14.96
CA MET A 1 -39.75 -11.60 15.28
C MET A 1 -39.32 -11.85 16.73
N LEU A 2 -38.84 -10.84 17.49
CA LEU A 2 -38.72 -10.94 18.97
C LEU A 2 -39.87 -10.30 19.76
N SER A 3 -40.64 -9.37 19.17
CA SER A 3 -41.73 -8.66 19.88
C SER A 3 -43.03 -9.45 20.04
N LYS A 4 -43.14 -10.64 19.44
CA LYS A 4 -44.39 -11.44 19.40
C LYS A 4 -44.40 -12.61 20.39
N ASN A 5 -43.31 -12.87 21.11
CA ASN A 5 -43.19 -14.01 22.03
C ASN A 5 -43.06 -13.54 23.48
N PRO A 6 -44.14 -13.62 24.29
CA PRO A 6 -44.16 -13.11 25.67
C PRO A 6 -43.24 -13.89 26.65
N CYS A 7 -42.77 -15.08 26.27
CA CYS A 7 -41.80 -15.87 27.05
C CYS A 7 -40.32 -15.55 26.76
N LEU A 8 -40.00 -14.75 25.74
CA LEU A 8 -38.62 -14.36 25.45
C LEU A 8 -38.34 -12.99 26.09
N THR A 9 -37.76 -13.00 27.28
CA THR A 9 -37.32 -11.79 27.96
C THR A 9 -36.10 -11.19 27.27
N LEU A 10 -36.04 -9.85 27.19
CA LEU A 10 -34.92 -9.09 26.63
C LEU A 10 -33.56 -9.50 27.23
N SER A 11 -33.56 -10.04 28.46
CA SER A 11 -32.39 -10.58 29.14
C SER A 11 -31.64 -11.64 28.33
N VAL A 12 -32.33 -12.42 27.50
CA VAL A 12 -31.71 -13.48 26.68
C VAL A 12 -30.81 -12.90 25.58
N VAL A 13 -31.08 -11.67 25.12
CA VAL A 13 -30.33 -11.02 24.04
C VAL A 13 -29.30 -10.02 24.58
N LYS A 14 -29.44 -9.57 25.83
CA LYS A 14 -28.50 -8.63 26.47
C LYS A 14 -27.06 -9.15 26.47
N ASP A 15 -26.85 -10.41 26.85
CA ASP A 15 -25.51 -11.00 26.90
C ASP A 15 -24.91 -11.20 25.49
N TYR A 16 -25.75 -11.42 24.48
CA TYR A 16 -25.31 -11.46 23.08
C TYR A 16 -24.89 -10.07 22.60
N ILE A 17 -25.70 -9.03 22.87
CA ILE A 17 -25.39 -7.65 22.49
C ILE A 17 -24.14 -7.15 23.22
N ALA A 18 -24.01 -7.42 24.53
CA ALA A 18 -22.85 -7.03 25.31
C ALA A 18 -21.55 -7.66 24.77
N ARG A 19 -21.56 -8.97 24.50
CA ARG A 19 -20.41 -9.65 23.87
C ARG A 19 -20.11 -9.12 22.46
N LYS A 20 -21.14 -8.79 21.67
CA LYS A 20 -20.97 -8.26 20.32
C LYS A 20 -20.35 -6.85 20.35
N LEU A 21 -20.82 -5.99 21.25
CA LEU A 21 -20.25 -4.66 21.48
C LEU A 21 -18.81 -4.71 21.97
N GLU A 22 -18.49 -5.65 22.87
CA GLU A 22 -17.12 -5.85 23.35
C GLU A 22 -16.20 -6.32 22.22
N GLN A 23 -16.65 -7.27 21.40
CA GLN A 23 -15.91 -7.72 20.23
C GLN A 23 -15.68 -6.57 19.22
N GLU A 24 -16.71 -5.78 18.92
CA GLU A 24 -16.59 -4.63 18.02
C GLU A 24 -15.67 -3.55 18.60
N SER A 25 -15.74 -3.28 19.90
CA SER A 25 -14.85 -2.33 20.56
C SER A 25 -13.38 -2.77 20.47
N LYS A 26 -13.12 -4.07 20.62
CA LYS A 26 -11.78 -4.63 20.44
C LYS A 26 -11.28 -4.48 18.99
N LEU A 27 -12.13 -4.77 18.00
CA LEU A 27 -11.78 -4.57 16.59
C LEU A 27 -11.42 -3.10 16.30
N ILE A 28 -12.21 -2.15 16.82
CA ILE A 28 -11.93 -0.72 16.68
C ILE A 28 -10.57 -0.36 17.31
N GLU A 29 -10.23 -0.94 18.46
CA GLU A 29 -8.94 -0.69 19.11
C GLU A 29 -7.76 -1.26 18.29
N ASP A 30 -7.90 -2.48 17.76
CA ASP A 30 -6.88 -3.11 16.92
C ASP A 30 -6.69 -2.35 15.59
N ASP A 31 -7.77 -1.87 14.99
CA ASP A 31 -7.74 -1.02 13.79
C ASP A 31 -7.04 0.32 14.09
N ARG A 32 -7.34 0.96 15.23
CA ARG A 32 -6.66 2.19 15.65
C ARG A 32 -5.16 2.00 15.83
N LYS A 33 -4.73 0.93 16.50
CA LYS A 33 -3.29 0.60 16.64
C LYS A 33 -2.62 0.41 15.28
N SER A 34 -3.31 -0.24 14.35
CA SER A 34 -2.81 -0.45 12.99
C SER A 34 -2.67 0.87 12.25
N ILE A 35 -3.66 1.77 12.36
CA ILE A 35 -3.62 3.12 11.78
C ILE A 35 -2.42 3.91 12.32
N ASP A 36 -2.24 3.96 13.64
CA ASP A 36 -1.15 4.70 14.27
C ASP A 36 0.21 4.18 13.79
N LYS A 37 0.37 2.85 13.73
CA LYS A 37 1.58 2.21 13.21
C LYS A 37 1.85 2.58 11.75
N TYR A 38 0.84 2.48 10.88
CA TYR A 38 1.00 2.82 9.46
C TYR A 38 1.30 4.31 9.25
N GLN A 39 0.73 5.20 10.07
CA GLN A 39 1.04 6.62 10.04
C GLN A 39 2.50 6.87 10.43
N GLU A 40 2.99 6.24 11.50
CA GLU A 40 4.39 6.35 11.91
C GLU A 40 5.35 5.85 10.82
N GLU A 41 5.09 4.66 10.26
CA GLU A 41 5.88 4.09 9.15
C GLU A 41 5.87 5.01 7.92
N THR A 42 4.71 5.60 7.60
CA THR A 42 4.58 6.54 6.48
C THR A 42 5.41 7.81 6.71
N GLU A 43 5.38 8.38 7.92
CA GLU A 43 6.17 9.57 8.25
C GLU A 43 7.68 9.28 8.32
N LEU A 44 8.08 8.07 8.73
CA LEU A 44 9.46 7.60 8.62
C LEU A 44 9.90 7.52 7.15
N MET A 45 9.09 6.90 6.29
CA MET A 45 9.40 6.75 4.87
C MET A 45 9.48 8.10 4.14
N LYS A 46 8.60 9.06 4.47
CA LYS A 46 8.67 10.43 3.93
C LYS A 46 9.98 11.13 4.33
N ARG A 47 10.37 11.04 5.60
CA ARG A 47 11.65 11.58 6.08
C ARG A 47 12.83 10.93 5.37
N GLU A 48 12.79 9.62 5.15
CA GLU A 48 13.83 8.92 4.38
C GLU A 48 13.91 9.41 2.92
N ILE A 49 12.77 9.64 2.27
CA ILE A 49 12.72 10.22 0.92
C ILE A 49 13.37 11.61 0.88
N GLU A 50 13.09 12.46 1.88
CA GLU A 50 13.70 13.78 1.98
C GLU A 50 15.21 13.70 2.22
N ASP A 51 15.65 12.81 3.11
CA ASP A 51 17.07 12.56 3.39
C ASP A 51 17.81 12.11 2.12
N LEU A 52 17.26 11.14 1.40
CA LEU A 52 17.84 10.63 0.15
C LEU A 52 17.91 11.69 -0.97
N LYS A 53 17.01 12.69 -0.96
CA LYS A 53 17.00 13.77 -1.95
C LYS A 53 17.96 14.91 -1.62
N ALA A 54 18.09 15.26 -0.34
CA ALA A 54 18.78 16.47 0.10
C ALA A 54 20.18 16.22 0.63
N ASN A 55 20.47 15.03 1.17
CA ASN A 55 21.71 14.74 1.88
C ASN A 55 22.61 13.78 1.10
N ALA A 56 23.92 14.02 1.19
CA ALA A 56 24.92 13.10 0.66
C ALA A 56 25.02 11.86 1.56
N LYS A 57 24.96 10.66 0.96
CA LYS A 57 25.05 9.40 1.70
C LYS A 57 26.46 8.83 1.65
N VAL A 58 26.97 8.39 2.80
CA VAL A 58 28.29 7.77 2.92
C VAL A 58 28.17 6.27 2.67
N PHE A 59 28.86 5.77 1.66
CA PHE A 59 28.95 4.35 1.37
C PHE A 59 30.11 3.73 2.13
N GLN A 60 29.80 2.97 3.20
CA GLN A 60 30.80 2.24 3.98
C GLN A 60 31.00 0.80 3.50
N LEU A 61 30.16 0.32 2.56
CA LEU A 61 30.29 -1.03 2.03
C LEU A 61 31.59 -1.19 1.25
N SER A 62 32.44 -2.09 1.73
CA SER A 62 33.71 -2.44 1.12
C SER A 62 33.65 -3.70 0.27
N LYS A 63 32.47 -4.29 0.04
CA LYS A 63 32.29 -5.53 -0.72
C LYS A 63 31.22 -5.40 -1.80
N CYS A 64 31.49 -6.02 -2.95
CA CYS A 64 30.58 -6.05 -4.08
C CYS A 64 29.40 -6.97 -3.78
N THR A 65 28.18 -6.51 -3.98
CA THR A 65 26.97 -7.31 -3.73
C THR A 65 26.89 -8.54 -4.65
N ALA A 66 27.36 -8.44 -5.90
CA ALA A 66 27.27 -9.56 -6.86
C ALA A 66 28.34 -10.66 -6.65
N CYS A 67 29.59 -10.28 -6.37
CA CYS A 67 30.70 -11.24 -6.30
C CYS A 67 31.26 -11.43 -4.88
N THR A 68 30.80 -10.64 -3.90
CA THR A 68 31.20 -10.67 -2.47
C THR A 68 32.66 -10.33 -2.15
N PHE A 69 33.49 -10.11 -3.17
CA PHE A 69 34.86 -9.65 -3.02
C PHE A 69 34.94 -8.18 -2.63
N THR A 70 36.09 -7.76 -2.10
CA THR A 70 36.36 -6.37 -1.75
C THR A 70 36.18 -5.47 -2.98
N LEU A 71 35.47 -4.35 -2.80
CA LEU A 71 35.30 -3.32 -3.81
C LEU A 71 36.63 -2.62 -4.05
N ASP A 72 37.04 -2.61 -5.31
CA ASP A 72 38.09 -1.78 -5.86
C ASP A 72 37.50 -0.87 -6.94
N LEU A 73 38.25 0.17 -7.29
CA LEU A 73 37.82 1.13 -8.29
C LEU A 73 38.05 0.55 -9.71
N PRO A 74 37.13 0.77 -10.66
CA PRO A 74 35.89 1.56 -10.54
C PRO A 74 34.70 0.79 -9.93
N ALA A 75 33.96 1.46 -9.05
CA ALA A 75 32.77 0.94 -8.38
C ALA A 75 31.56 1.86 -8.60
N VAL A 76 30.37 1.25 -8.61
CA VAL A 76 29.07 1.93 -8.73
C VAL A 76 28.28 1.71 -7.44
N HIS A 77 27.75 2.79 -6.88
CA HIS A 77 26.99 2.79 -5.64
C HIS A 77 25.57 3.30 -5.89
N PHE A 78 24.56 2.52 -5.49
CA PHE A 78 23.16 2.88 -5.59
C PHE A 78 22.65 3.41 -4.25
N MET A 79 21.70 4.36 -4.26
CA MET A 79 21.13 4.92 -3.03
C MET A 79 20.38 3.91 -2.14
N CYS A 80 20.08 2.72 -2.67
CA CYS A 80 19.60 1.56 -1.90
C CYS A 80 20.71 0.85 -1.10
N MET A 81 21.91 1.44 -1.01
CA MET A 81 23.12 0.92 -0.34
C MET A 81 23.76 -0.31 -0.96
N HIS A 82 23.31 -0.77 -2.13
CA HIS A 82 24.01 -1.80 -2.88
C HIS A 82 25.16 -1.22 -3.69
N SER A 83 26.30 -1.92 -3.65
CA SER A 83 27.55 -1.46 -4.24
C SER A 83 28.15 -2.57 -5.10
N PHE A 84 28.60 -2.24 -6.30
CA PHE A 84 29.06 -3.21 -7.28
C PHE A 84 30.36 -2.75 -7.93
N HIS A 85 31.22 -3.71 -8.30
CA HIS A 85 32.27 -3.42 -9.28
C HIS A 85 31.62 -3.05 -10.62
N LEU A 86 32.21 -2.12 -11.36
CA LEU A 86 31.75 -1.79 -12.71
C LEU A 86 31.67 -3.06 -13.59
N ARG A 87 32.67 -3.95 -13.50
CA ARG A 87 32.69 -5.22 -14.25
C ARG A 87 31.54 -6.17 -13.88
N CYS A 88 31.08 -6.12 -12.62
CA CYS A 88 30.03 -7.00 -12.13
C CYS A 88 28.63 -6.50 -12.50
N LEU A 89 28.51 -5.23 -12.91
CA LEU A 89 27.27 -4.60 -13.30
C LEU A 89 26.98 -4.72 -14.81
N GLY A 90 28.03 -4.92 -15.62
CA GLY A 90 27.91 -5.00 -17.08
C GLY A 90 27.41 -3.68 -17.67
N ASP A 91 26.45 -3.76 -18.61
CA ASP A 91 25.88 -2.57 -19.27
C ASP A 91 24.78 -1.87 -18.45
N ASN A 92 24.44 -2.37 -17.25
CA ASN A 92 23.26 -1.93 -16.49
C ASN A 92 23.60 -0.96 -15.36
N GLU A 93 24.26 0.15 -15.69
CA GLU A 93 24.73 1.15 -14.71
C GLU A 93 23.62 2.00 -14.07
N LYS A 94 22.40 1.94 -14.62
CA LYS A 94 21.29 2.83 -14.23
C LYS A 94 20.40 2.26 -13.12
N GLU A 95 20.37 0.94 -12.96
CA GLU A 95 19.46 0.27 -12.03
C GLU A 95 20.20 -0.77 -11.18
N CYS A 96 19.86 -0.83 -9.89
CA CYS A 96 20.41 -1.84 -8.99
C CYS A 96 19.83 -3.22 -9.34
N PRO A 97 20.66 -4.24 -9.67
CA PRO A 97 20.17 -5.57 -10.03
C PRO A 97 19.34 -6.27 -8.95
N GLU A 98 19.62 -5.99 -7.67
CA GLU A 98 18.89 -6.58 -6.53
C GLU A 98 17.50 -5.96 -6.36
N CYS A 99 17.38 -4.63 -6.52
CA CYS A 99 16.13 -3.91 -6.27
C CYS A 99 15.26 -3.74 -7.53
N ALA A 100 15.86 -3.78 -8.72
CA ALA A 100 15.17 -3.54 -9.98
C ALA A 100 13.99 -4.49 -10.28
N PRO A 101 14.06 -5.82 -9.96
CA PRO A 101 12.92 -6.72 -10.19
C PRO A 101 11.69 -6.33 -9.37
N GLU A 102 11.89 -6.03 -8.08
CA GLU A 102 10.81 -5.62 -7.19
C GLU A 102 10.26 -4.25 -7.57
N TYR A 103 11.15 -3.28 -7.82
CA TYR A 103 10.75 -1.95 -8.28
C TYR A 103 9.90 -2.01 -9.56
N ARG A 104 10.32 -2.79 -10.56
CA ARG A 104 9.56 -2.98 -11.80
C ARG A 104 8.20 -3.62 -11.57
N SER A 105 8.12 -4.64 -10.72
CA SER A 105 6.84 -5.27 -10.34
C SER A 105 5.86 -4.26 -9.74
N VAL A 106 6.34 -3.40 -8.83
CA VAL A 106 5.53 -2.34 -8.22
C VAL A 106 5.11 -1.30 -9.25
N MET A 107 6.01 -0.88 -10.14
CA MET A 107 5.70 0.09 -11.18
C MET A 107 4.68 -0.45 -12.20
N GLU A 108 4.80 -1.73 -12.60
CA GLU A 108 3.81 -2.39 -13.46
C GLU A 108 2.45 -2.51 -12.78
N ALA A 109 2.41 -2.83 -11.48
CA ALA A 109 1.17 -2.87 -10.72
C ALA A 109 0.49 -1.49 -10.68
N ASN A 110 1.25 -0.43 -10.39
CA ASN A 110 0.75 0.95 -10.41
C ASN A 110 0.22 1.34 -11.79
N GLN A 111 0.96 1.04 -12.85
CA GLN A 111 0.53 1.33 -14.22
C GLN A 111 -0.79 0.63 -14.58
N LYS A 112 -0.97 -0.64 -14.16
CA LYS A 112 -2.24 -1.36 -14.34
C LYS A 112 -3.39 -0.70 -13.57
N LEU A 113 -3.14 -0.23 -12.35
CA LEU A 113 -4.14 0.49 -11.56
C LEU A 113 -4.54 1.80 -12.22
N GLU A 114 -3.59 2.58 -12.74
CA GLU A 114 -3.86 3.83 -13.47
C GLU A 114 -4.66 3.60 -14.75
N GLN A 115 -4.32 2.57 -15.53
CA GLN A 115 -5.09 2.20 -16.74
C GLN A 115 -6.52 1.78 -16.40
N ASN A 116 -6.68 0.95 -15.36
CA ASN A 116 -8.00 0.52 -14.90
C ASN A 116 -8.82 1.68 -14.34
N ALA A 117 -8.18 2.75 -13.86
CA ALA A 117 -8.91 3.91 -13.35
C ALA A 117 -9.64 4.71 -14.44
N GLY A 118 -9.20 4.61 -15.69
CA GLY A 118 -9.90 5.20 -16.84
C GLY A 118 -11.03 4.32 -17.41
N ASP A 119 -11.10 3.04 -17.06
CA ASP A 119 -12.04 2.08 -17.65
C ASP A 119 -13.27 1.85 -16.76
N HIS A 120 -14.18 2.82 -16.78
CA HIS A 120 -15.46 2.72 -16.07
C HIS A 120 -16.34 1.55 -16.57
N ASP A 121 -16.21 1.15 -17.83
CA ASP A 121 -17.00 0.06 -18.40
C ASP A 121 -16.59 -1.30 -17.83
N LEU A 122 -15.29 -1.50 -17.59
CA LEU A 122 -14.78 -2.69 -16.90
C LEU A 122 -15.33 -2.75 -15.47
N PHE A 123 -15.33 -1.63 -14.73
CA PHE A 123 -15.91 -1.56 -13.40
C PHE A 123 -17.39 -1.97 -13.40
N PHE A 124 -18.23 -1.36 -14.25
CA PHE A 124 -19.67 -1.68 -14.28
C PHE A 124 -19.95 -3.11 -14.74
N ARG A 125 -19.10 -3.67 -15.62
CA ARG A 125 -19.20 -5.07 -16.03
C ARG A 125 -18.89 -6.02 -14.88
N GLN A 126 -17.83 -5.77 -14.12
CA GLN A 126 -17.49 -6.55 -12.93
C GLN A 126 -18.55 -6.41 -11.84
N LEU A 127 -19.08 -5.20 -11.64
CA LEU A 127 -20.14 -4.94 -10.66
C LEU A 127 -21.43 -5.69 -10.99
N ARG A 128 -21.87 -5.69 -12.25
CA ARG A 128 -23.07 -6.42 -12.70
C ARG A 128 -22.89 -7.94 -12.68
N GLY A 129 -21.67 -8.43 -12.87
CA GLY A 129 -21.35 -9.86 -12.85
C GLY A 129 -21.05 -10.42 -11.45
N SER A 130 -20.87 -9.57 -10.44
CA SER A 130 -20.53 -9.99 -9.08
C SER A 130 -21.75 -10.40 -8.27
N LYS A 131 -21.57 -11.39 -7.39
CA LYS A 131 -22.57 -11.76 -6.37
C LYS A 131 -22.60 -10.75 -5.22
N ASP A 132 -21.47 -10.11 -4.94
CA ASP A 132 -21.33 -9.06 -3.95
C ASP A 132 -20.78 -7.80 -4.61
N GLY A 133 -21.66 -6.86 -4.90
CA GLY A 133 -21.28 -5.60 -5.50
C GLY A 133 -20.51 -4.69 -4.54
N PHE A 134 -20.73 -4.82 -3.23
CA PHE A 134 -20.02 -3.99 -2.24
C PHE A 134 -18.53 -4.35 -2.19
N SER A 135 -18.19 -5.64 -2.25
CA SER A 135 -16.79 -6.07 -2.33
C SER A 135 -16.06 -5.50 -3.55
N VAL A 136 -16.72 -5.44 -4.72
CA VAL A 136 -16.16 -4.82 -5.93
C VAL A 136 -15.92 -3.33 -5.73
N ILE A 137 -16.89 -2.62 -5.15
CA ILE A 137 -16.75 -1.19 -4.86
C ILE A 137 -15.62 -0.95 -3.85
N ALA A 138 -15.56 -1.75 -2.78
CA ALA A 138 -14.54 -1.65 -1.74
C ALA A 138 -13.12 -1.91 -2.29
N ASP A 139 -12.97 -2.87 -3.20
CA ASP A 139 -11.68 -3.17 -3.86
C ASP A 139 -11.22 -2.02 -4.77
N TYR A 140 -12.13 -1.44 -5.56
CA TYR A 140 -11.81 -0.29 -6.40
C TYR A 140 -11.52 0.97 -5.58
N PHE A 141 -12.24 1.15 -4.46
CA PHE A 141 -12.00 2.26 -3.55
C PHE A 141 -10.66 2.13 -2.83
N SER A 142 -10.33 0.95 -2.31
CA SER A 142 -9.05 0.69 -1.61
C SER A 142 -7.83 0.85 -2.51
N LYS A 143 -7.98 0.56 -3.81
CA LYS A 143 -6.96 0.79 -4.84
C LYS A 143 -6.85 2.25 -5.32
N GLY A 144 -7.67 3.16 -4.76
CA GLY A 144 -7.66 4.58 -5.13
C GLY A 144 -8.21 4.88 -6.53
N VAL A 145 -8.80 3.89 -7.20
CA VAL A 145 -9.35 4.03 -8.56
C VAL A 145 -10.56 4.97 -8.58
N VAL A 146 -11.36 4.99 -7.51
CA VAL A 146 -12.61 5.77 -7.41
C VAL A 146 -12.40 7.12 -6.68
N SER A 147 -11.15 7.57 -6.53
CA SER A 147 -10.82 8.73 -5.70
C SER A 147 -10.46 9.95 -6.55
N LYS A 148 -11.47 10.58 -7.14
CA LYS A 148 -11.51 12.02 -7.48
C LYS A 148 -12.94 12.39 -7.88
N THR A 149 -13.76 12.80 -6.92
CA THR A 149 -14.90 13.65 -7.23
C THR A 149 -14.31 14.99 -7.68
N THR A 150 -14.15 15.17 -9.00
CA THR A 150 -14.05 16.50 -9.58
C THR A 150 -15.35 17.20 -9.21
N VAL A 151 -15.31 18.05 -8.18
CA VAL A 151 -16.41 18.99 -7.92
C VAL A 151 -16.55 19.81 -9.20
N PRO A 152 -17.69 19.74 -9.92
CA PRO A 152 -17.89 20.56 -11.11
C PRO A 152 -17.77 22.02 -10.70
N PRO A 153 -17.12 22.89 -11.49
CA PRO A 153 -17.08 24.31 -11.17
C PRO A 153 -18.52 24.83 -11.04
N GLU A 154 -18.84 25.45 -9.90
CA GLU A 154 -20.10 26.18 -9.75
C GLU A 154 -20.15 27.27 -10.83
N ASN A 155 -21.11 27.13 -11.74
CA ASN A 155 -21.42 28.18 -12.72
C ASN A 155 -21.86 29.44 -11.97
N GLY A 156 -20.91 30.36 -11.78
CA GLY A 156 -21.18 31.73 -11.37
C GLY A 156 -22.09 32.41 -12.39
N ARG A 157 -23.17 33.01 -11.88
CA ARG A 157 -24.09 33.88 -12.63
C ARG A 157 -23.41 35.14 -13.13
#